data_AF-A0A0H5RD35-F1
#
_entry.id   AF-A0A0H5RD35-F1
#
_cell.length_a   1.000
_cell.length_b   1.000
_cell.length_c   1.000
_cell.angle_alpha   90.00
_cell.angle_beta   90.00
_cell.angle_gamma   90.00
#
_symmetry.space_group_name_H-M   'P 1'
#
loop_
_entity.id
_entity.type
_entity.pdbx_description
1 polymer ?
#
loop_
_entity_poly.entity_id
_entity_poly.type
_entity_poly.pdbx_seq_one_letter_code
_entity_poly.pdbx_strand_id
1 'polypeptide(L)'
;MTKLLSTTTSSTANLDLYVYECQRLNTAADAGICAALKFHCEIMVVDKPIQAIDMLPLNVVLERCPHLKELHLPRSRLSRAGVILLVDCLSLLPNLVLLNLEGCRIGSPAIFPLLDYLSDPKCPLVSVNFRRCSLGHSVKDRILSILKCNSTLKNLDVSSNQLGESIVTAIQECDTAITVDCESNLYVHEVINSITHGIGFIVAIMCSWILIKKALLSPNWRPLLGTAPYTFALCLTYLSSTLYHSLFKLRAAKSLFKYLDHGSVFTLIAGTYTPFLVISLEMRPEIAQPMLLAIWLLACFGLYFSTFMRTHKHFTVISTTLYLTMGWMCVVAAIPVIQSKLIPEPALFLLLQGGVAYTIGVLFLIQGHGRPAMHIIWHLWVLVGSALHYMAILFYVVDSTSPSS
;
A
#
# COMPACT_ATOMS: atom_id res chain seq x y z
N MET A 1 47.55 26.58 -16.74
CA MET A 1 47.67 25.31 -17.49
C MET A 1 48.34 24.19 -16.67
N THR A 2 49.27 24.51 -15.77
CA THR A 2 50.00 23.53 -14.93
C THR A 2 49.18 22.91 -13.78
N LYS A 3 48.13 23.60 -13.30
CA LYS A 3 47.22 23.10 -12.24
C LYS A 3 46.15 22.11 -12.72
N LEU A 4 45.95 22.02 -14.05
CA LEU A 4 45.02 21.07 -14.70
C LEU A 4 45.69 19.73 -15.02
N LEU A 5 47.01 19.71 -15.18
CA LEU A 5 47.79 18.51 -15.48
C LEU A 5 48.17 17.70 -14.22
N SER A 6 48.21 18.33 -13.04
CA SER A 6 48.44 17.62 -11.77
C SER A 6 47.21 16.89 -11.24
N THR A 7 46.00 17.31 -11.64
CA THR A 7 44.74 16.64 -11.29
C THR A 7 44.46 15.42 -12.16
N THR A 8 44.97 15.39 -13.38
CA THR A 8 44.78 14.26 -14.32
C THR A 8 45.58 13.01 -13.96
N THR A 9 46.74 13.14 -13.31
CA THR A 9 47.57 11.98 -12.90
C THR A 9 47.02 11.26 -11.66
N SER A 10 46.36 11.98 -10.75
CA SER A 10 45.64 11.41 -9.60
C SER A 10 44.32 10.74 -10.01
N SER A 11 43.65 11.29 -11.03
CA SER A 11 42.37 10.79 -11.58
C SER A 11 42.46 9.37 -12.11
N THR A 12 43.52 9.08 -12.87
CA THR A 12 43.67 7.76 -13.50
C THR A 12 44.26 6.75 -12.53
N ALA A 13 45.03 7.16 -11.53
CA ALA A 13 45.68 6.24 -10.60
C ALA A 13 44.71 5.30 -9.86
N ASN A 14 43.56 5.82 -9.40
CA ASN A 14 42.54 5.00 -8.73
C ASN A 14 41.82 4.07 -9.72
N LEU A 15 41.57 4.53 -10.95
CA LEU A 15 41.01 3.71 -12.02
C LEU A 15 41.96 2.57 -12.41
N ASP A 16 43.23 2.88 -12.63
CA ASP A 16 44.26 1.93 -13.02
C ASP A 16 44.45 0.87 -11.93
N LEU A 17 44.44 1.28 -10.66
CA LEU A 17 44.47 0.37 -9.51
C LEU A 17 43.24 -0.55 -9.47
N TYR A 18 42.04 -0.01 -9.68
CA TYR A 18 40.81 -0.80 -9.71
C TYR A 18 40.86 -1.85 -10.84
N VAL A 19 41.25 -1.45 -12.04
CA VAL A 19 41.36 -2.35 -13.20
C VAL A 19 42.43 -3.40 -12.96
N TYR A 20 43.57 -3.03 -12.37
CA TYR A 20 44.63 -3.96 -11.99
C TYR A 20 44.14 -5.01 -10.98
N GLU A 21 43.47 -4.59 -9.91
CA GLU A 21 42.94 -5.52 -8.91
C GLU A 21 41.85 -6.45 -9.49
N CYS A 22 41.01 -5.93 -10.39
CA CYS A 22 40.05 -6.77 -11.11
C CYS A 22 40.76 -7.86 -11.93
N GLN A 23 41.79 -7.49 -12.70
CA GLN A 23 42.60 -8.44 -13.46
C GLN A 23 43.29 -9.47 -12.56
N ARG A 24 43.88 -9.02 -11.44
CA ARG A 24 44.57 -9.87 -10.46
C ARG A 24 43.65 -10.92 -9.86
N LEU A 25 42.39 -10.55 -9.60
CA LEU A 25 41.38 -11.42 -8.99
C LEU A 25 40.50 -12.15 -10.02
N ASN A 26 40.80 -11.98 -11.31
CA ASN A 26 40.04 -12.55 -12.42
C ASN A 26 38.55 -12.16 -12.38
N THR A 27 38.26 -10.90 -12.03
CA THR A 27 36.93 -10.30 -12.05
C THR A 27 36.81 -9.26 -13.17
N ALA A 28 35.60 -9.02 -13.64
CA ALA A 28 35.34 -8.02 -14.66
C ALA A 28 35.22 -6.62 -14.03
N ALA A 29 35.99 -5.66 -14.55
CA ALA A 29 35.88 -4.26 -14.13
C ALA A 29 34.50 -3.69 -14.51
N ASP A 30 33.74 -3.27 -13.51
CA ASP A 30 32.44 -2.62 -13.71
C ASP A 30 32.58 -1.23 -14.36
N ALA A 31 31.81 -0.98 -15.42
CA ALA A 31 31.88 0.27 -16.17
C ALA A 31 31.44 1.49 -15.36
N GLY A 32 30.45 1.32 -14.47
CA GLY A 32 29.95 2.38 -13.59
C GLY A 32 30.97 2.79 -12.53
N ILE A 33 31.65 1.81 -11.92
CA ILE A 33 32.79 2.07 -11.03
C ILE A 33 33.92 2.77 -11.78
N CYS A 34 34.31 2.26 -12.96
CA CYS A 34 35.35 2.88 -13.79
C CYS A 34 35.02 4.34 -14.13
N ALA A 35 33.78 4.65 -14.49
CA ALA A 35 33.35 6.00 -14.78
C ALA A 35 33.43 6.90 -13.54
N ALA A 36 32.93 6.43 -12.39
CA ALA A 36 32.96 7.17 -11.13
C ALA A 36 34.39 7.52 -10.71
N LEU A 37 35.32 6.56 -10.81
CA LEU A 37 36.74 6.79 -10.50
C LEU A 37 37.40 7.75 -11.49
N LYS A 38 37.19 7.54 -12.81
CA LYS A 38 37.78 8.38 -13.86
C LYS A 38 37.40 9.85 -13.72
N PHE A 39 36.13 10.12 -13.41
CA PHE A 39 35.57 11.46 -13.36
C PHE A 39 35.48 12.03 -11.94
N HIS A 40 35.98 11.33 -10.91
CA HIS A 40 35.88 11.71 -9.50
C HIS A 40 34.45 12.06 -9.07
N CYS A 41 33.50 11.20 -9.42
CA CYS A 41 32.09 11.43 -9.10
C CYS A 41 31.82 11.26 -7.61
N GLU A 42 30.98 12.12 -7.05
CA GLU A 42 30.46 11.94 -5.68
C GLU A 42 29.45 10.79 -5.57
N ILE A 43 28.99 10.27 -6.72
CA ILE A 43 28.00 9.19 -6.83
C ILE A 43 28.66 8.03 -7.58
N MET A 44 28.59 6.84 -6.99
CA MET A 44 29.05 5.61 -7.60
C MET A 44 27.89 4.62 -7.72
N VAL A 45 27.59 4.23 -8.95
CA VAL A 45 26.55 3.24 -9.28
C VAL A 45 27.19 2.11 -10.06
N VAL A 46 27.03 0.87 -9.57
CA VAL A 46 27.46 -0.30 -10.34
C VAL A 46 26.53 -0.52 -11.54
N ASP A 47 27.12 -0.79 -12.69
CA ASP A 47 26.37 -1.12 -13.92
C ASP A 47 25.81 -2.55 -13.84
N LYS A 48 26.57 -3.46 -13.21
CA LYS A 48 26.18 -4.87 -13.05
C LYS A 48 26.13 -5.26 -11.57
N PRO A 49 25.23 -6.21 -11.20
CA PRO A 49 25.23 -6.79 -9.87
C PRO A 49 26.58 -7.39 -9.52
N ILE A 50 27.20 -6.89 -8.44
CA ILE A 50 28.50 -7.38 -7.98
C ILE A 50 28.32 -8.55 -7.01
N GLN A 51 29.31 -9.44 -6.96
CA GLN A 51 29.39 -10.55 -6.01
C GLN A 51 30.35 -10.22 -4.87
N ALA A 52 30.44 -11.11 -3.88
CA ALA A 52 31.37 -10.94 -2.77
C ALA A 52 32.85 -10.85 -3.20
N ILE A 53 33.26 -11.51 -4.29
CA ILE A 53 34.64 -11.41 -4.81
C ILE A 53 34.93 -10.05 -5.45
N ASP A 54 33.92 -9.45 -6.10
CA ASP A 54 34.01 -8.14 -6.74
C ASP A 54 34.07 -6.99 -5.72
N MET A 55 33.71 -7.26 -4.45
CA MET A 55 33.89 -6.30 -3.35
C MET A 55 35.36 -6.08 -2.98
N LEU A 56 36.25 -7.06 -3.23
CA LEU A 56 37.68 -6.92 -2.92
C LEU A 56 38.36 -5.81 -3.72
N PRO A 57 38.30 -5.78 -5.07
CA PRO A 57 38.90 -4.69 -5.84
C PRO A 57 38.20 -3.35 -5.56
N LEU A 58 36.88 -3.37 -5.30
CA LEU A 58 36.12 -2.18 -4.95
C LEU A 58 36.56 -1.60 -3.59
N ASN A 59 36.79 -2.44 -2.58
CA ASN A 59 37.22 -1.98 -1.26
C ASN A 59 38.54 -1.19 -1.35
N VAL A 60 39.54 -1.74 -2.05
CA VAL A 60 40.87 -1.12 -2.22
C VAL A 60 40.80 0.30 -2.77
N VAL A 61 39.83 0.59 -3.65
CA VAL A 61 39.69 1.91 -4.27
C VAL A 61 38.76 2.84 -3.49
N LEU A 62 37.78 2.30 -2.76
CA LEU A 62 36.89 3.10 -1.92
C LEU A 62 37.65 3.83 -0.81
N GLU A 63 38.68 3.21 -0.20
CA GLU A 63 39.55 3.86 0.79
C GLU A 63 40.20 5.15 0.26
N ARG A 64 40.37 5.25 -1.06
CA ARG A 64 41.00 6.38 -1.75
C ARG A 64 39.99 7.38 -2.31
N CYS A 65 38.71 7.23 -1.99
CA CYS A 65 37.61 8.05 -2.49
C CYS A 65 36.85 8.78 -1.38
N PRO A 66 37.52 9.64 -0.56
CA PRO A 66 36.86 10.34 0.55
C PRO A 66 35.79 11.36 0.10
N HIS A 67 35.72 11.67 -1.20
CA HIS A 67 34.72 12.57 -1.79
C HIS A 67 33.38 11.89 -2.08
N LEU A 68 33.31 10.55 -2.00
CA LEU A 68 32.11 9.80 -2.32
C LEU A 68 31.00 10.08 -1.30
N LYS A 69 29.82 10.45 -1.80
CA LYS A 69 28.61 10.73 -1.01
C LYS A 69 27.53 9.68 -1.17
N GLU A 70 27.44 9.03 -2.33
CA GLU A 70 26.42 8.02 -2.60
C GLU A 70 27.02 6.76 -3.20
N LEU A 71 26.66 5.61 -2.63
CA LEU A 71 27.09 4.30 -3.09
C LEU A 71 25.87 3.42 -3.39
N HIS A 72 25.74 3.01 -4.65
CA HIS A 72 24.64 2.18 -5.13
C HIS A 72 25.16 0.85 -5.63
N LEU A 73 24.79 -0.22 -4.91
CA LEU A 73 25.10 -1.60 -5.23
C LEU A 73 23.83 -2.44 -5.48
N PRO A 74 22.83 -1.97 -6.26
CA PRO A 74 21.55 -2.64 -6.36
C PRO A 74 21.69 -4.05 -6.94
N ARG A 75 20.89 -4.98 -6.39
CA ARG A 75 20.75 -6.38 -6.83
C ARG A 75 22.02 -7.21 -6.72
N SER A 76 23.05 -6.69 -6.04
CA SER A 76 24.34 -7.34 -5.81
C SER A 76 24.23 -8.50 -4.83
N ARG A 77 24.92 -9.60 -5.07
CA ARG A 77 24.85 -10.79 -4.21
C ARG A 77 25.97 -10.74 -3.18
N LEU A 78 25.71 -10.04 -2.09
CA LEU A 78 26.65 -9.91 -0.98
C LEU A 78 26.45 -11.06 0.01
N SER A 79 27.48 -11.91 0.13
CA SER A 79 27.56 -12.89 1.23
C SER A 79 27.86 -12.16 2.54
N ARG A 80 27.79 -12.86 3.68
CA ARG A 80 28.20 -12.28 4.98
C ARG A 80 29.62 -11.70 4.94
N ALA A 81 30.56 -12.36 4.26
CA ALA A 81 31.91 -11.83 4.08
C ALA A 81 31.92 -10.54 3.25
N GLY A 82 31.12 -10.49 2.17
CA GLY A 82 30.96 -9.27 1.37
C GLY A 82 30.34 -8.10 2.16
N VAL A 83 29.41 -8.40 3.09
CA VAL A 83 28.83 -7.38 3.99
C VAL A 83 29.85 -6.88 5.00
N ILE A 84 30.69 -7.75 5.56
CA ILE A 84 31.76 -7.34 6.48
C ILE A 84 32.75 -6.42 5.76
N LEU A 85 33.21 -6.84 4.57
CA LEU A 85 34.07 -5.99 3.73
C LEU A 85 33.42 -4.65 3.43
N LEU A 86 32.12 -4.64 3.11
CA LEU A 86 31.39 -3.39 2.89
C LEU A 86 31.41 -2.50 4.15
N VAL A 87 31.16 -3.05 5.34
CA VAL A 87 31.21 -2.28 6.59
C VAL A 87 32.61 -1.70 6.84
N ASP A 88 33.66 -2.48 6.58
CA ASP A 88 35.04 -2.00 6.68
C ASP A 88 35.26 -0.81 5.72
N CYS A 89 34.80 -0.90 4.46
CA CYS A 89 34.85 0.23 3.52
C CYS A 89 34.10 1.46 4.04
N LEU A 90 32.87 1.26 4.55
CA LEU A 90 32.00 2.35 4.98
C LEU A 90 32.62 3.14 6.13
N SER A 91 33.36 2.47 7.02
CA SER A 91 34.07 3.10 8.13
C SER A 91 35.17 4.08 7.69
N LEU A 92 35.67 3.94 6.46
CA LEU A 92 36.72 4.77 5.87
C LEU A 92 36.17 5.90 4.99
N LEU A 93 34.84 5.97 4.80
CA LEU A 93 34.16 6.95 3.96
C LEU A 93 33.39 7.98 4.82
N PRO A 94 34.06 9.02 5.35
CA PRO A 94 33.45 9.96 6.29
C PRO A 94 32.33 10.82 5.69
N ASN A 95 32.31 10.98 4.36
CA ASN A 95 31.35 11.82 3.65
C ASN A 95 30.22 11.01 2.99
N LEU A 96 30.15 9.70 3.20
CA LEU A 96 29.11 8.87 2.59
C LEU A 96 27.78 9.05 3.31
N VAL A 97 26.80 9.58 2.59
CA VAL A 97 25.48 9.97 3.09
C VAL A 97 24.40 8.97 2.68
N LEU A 98 24.54 8.33 1.51
CA LEU A 98 23.53 7.41 0.97
C LEU A 98 24.13 6.05 0.62
N LEU A 99 23.49 4.99 1.09
CA LEU A 99 23.80 3.61 0.73
C LEU A 99 22.56 2.90 0.16
N ASN A 100 22.66 2.44 -1.08
CA ASN A 100 21.59 1.69 -1.74
C ASN A 100 21.99 0.24 -2.01
N LEU A 101 21.36 -0.69 -1.28
CA LEU A 101 21.51 -2.14 -1.43
C LEU A 101 20.21 -2.82 -1.90
N GLU A 102 19.35 -2.10 -2.63
CA GLU A 102 18.06 -2.64 -3.07
C GLU A 102 18.24 -3.98 -3.79
N GLY A 103 17.56 -5.03 -3.33
CA GLY A 103 17.50 -6.32 -3.99
C GLY A 103 18.73 -7.18 -3.78
N CYS A 104 19.63 -6.84 -2.85
CA CYS A 104 20.88 -7.59 -2.63
C CYS A 104 20.69 -8.99 -2.00
N ARG A 105 19.47 -9.34 -1.55
CA ARG A 105 19.12 -10.65 -0.96
C ARG A 105 20.12 -11.14 0.10
N ILE A 106 20.60 -10.22 0.94
CA ILE A 106 21.64 -10.48 1.94
C ILE A 106 21.17 -11.54 2.96
N GLY A 107 19.92 -11.43 3.42
CA GLY A 107 19.38 -12.34 4.43
C GLY A 107 19.89 -12.08 5.84
N SER A 108 19.21 -12.66 6.82
CA SER A 108 19.73 -12.79 8.19
C SER A 108 20.35 -14.18 8.39
N PRO A 109 21.47 -14.31 9.14
CA PRO A 109 22.15 -13.29 9.94
C PRO A 109 23.20 -12.46 9.19
N ALA A 110 23.36 -12.62 7.87
CA ALA A 110 24.44 -11.98 7.11
C ALA A 110 24.40 -10.44 7.14
N ILE A 111 23.22 -9.83 7.27
CA ILE A 111 23.04 -8.38 7.37
C ILE A 111 23.48 -7.77 8.71
N PHE A 112 23.62 -8.58 9.77
CA PHE A 112 23.82 -8.06 11.13
C PHE A 112 25.00 -7.10 11.29
N PRO A 113 26.20 -7.34 10.73
CA PRO A 113 27.32 -6.41 10.84
C PRO A 113 26.97 -5.01 10.32
N LEU A 114 26.18 -4.94 9.24
CA LEU A 114 25.75 -3.67 8.66
C LEU A 114 24.68 -2.98 9.52
N LEU A 115 23.75 -3.72 10.12
CA LEU A 115 22.78 -3.14 11.06
C LEU A 115 23.46 -2.63 12.35
N ASP A 116 24.54 -3.30 12.77
CA ASP A 116 25.32 -2.90 13.93
C ASP A 116 26.12 -1.63 13.64
N TYR A 117 26.72 -1.55 12.46
CA TYR A 117 27.34 -0.32 11.96
C TYR A 117 26.34 0.85 11.92
N LEU A 118 25.10 0.63 11.49
CA LEU A 118 24.06 1.66 11.51
C LEU A 118 23.60 2.04 12.92
N SER A 119 23.82 1.19 13.93
CA SER A 119 23.51 1.54 15.33
C SER A 119 24.59 2.44 15.94
N ASP A 120 25.77 2.55 15.34
CA ASP A 120 26.84 3.43 15.80
C ASP A 120 26.46 4.91 15.60
N PRO A 121 26.44 5.75 16.65
CA PRO A 121 26.17 7.18 16.54
C PRO A 121 27.12 7.93 15.59
N LYS A 122 28.30 7.38 15.31
CA LYS A 122 29.29 7.96 14.37
C LYS A 122 28.99 7.64 12.91
N CYS A 123 28.01 6.80 12.61
CA CYS A 123 27.66 6.45 11.24
C CYS A 123 27.26 7.71 10.44
N PRO A 124 27.93 8.04 9.32
CA PRO A 124 27.65 9.25 8.56
C PRO A 124 26.40 9.14 7.66
N LEU A 125 25.83 7.94 7.54
CA LEU A 125 24.72 7.65 6.62
C LEU A 125 23.42 8.34 7.05
N VAL A 126 22.83 9.08 6.12
CA VAL A 126 21.53 9.75 6.28
C VAL A 126 20.41 8.97 5.62
N SER A 127 20.70 8.19 4.57
CA SER A 127 19.71 7.41 3.84
C SER A 127 20.22 6.01 3.52
N VAL A 128 19.45 4.99 3.89
CA VAL A 128 19.80 3.59 3.61
C VAL A 128 18.63 2.85 2.99
N ASN A 129 18.89 2.15 1.90
CA ASN A 129 17.91 1.35 1.20
C ASN A 129 18.26 -0.15 1.28
N PHE A 130 17.45 -0.89 2.06
CA PHE A 130 17.46 -2.34 2.18
C PHE A 130 16.24 -3.00 1.55
N ARG A 131 15.55 -2.33 0.63
CA ARG A 131 14.40 -2.87 -0.06
C ARG A 131 14.72 -4.23 -0.68
N ARG A 132 13.86 -5.24 -0.47
CA ARG A 132 14.04 -6.60 -1.05
C ARG A 132 15.37 -7.29 -0.70
N CYS A 133 15.94 -7.00 0.47
CA CYS A 133 17.15 -7.66 0.99
C CYS A 133 16.91 -9.00 1.72
N SER A 134 15.65 -9.44 1.86
CA SER A 134 15.25 -10.68 2.53
C SER A 134 15.64 -10.74 4.02
N LEU A 135 15.49 -9.62 4.75
CA LEU A 135 15.92 -9.51 6.16
C LEU A 135 15.27 -10.55 7.09
N GLY A 136 13.98 -10.85 6.91
CA GLY A 136 13.22 -11.77 7.76
C GLY A 136 12.94 -11.22 9.17
N HIS A 137 12.59 -12.10 10.11
CA HIS A 137 12.10 -11.69 11.45
C HIS A 137 13.19 -11.48 12.51
N SER A 138 14.41 -11.97 12.30
CA SER A 138 15.48 -11.95 13.31
C SER A 138 16.18 -10.60 13.46
N VAL A 139 15.83 -9.60 12.63
CA VAL A 139 16.43 -8.26 12.64
C VAL A 139 15.76 -7.29 13.61
N LYS A 140 14.67 -7.68 14.27
CA LYS A 140 13.83 -6.81 15.11
C LYS A 140 14.64 -5.94 16.07
N ASP A 141 15.45 -6.56 16.93
CA ASP A 141 16.16 -5.86 17.99
C ASP A 141 17.20 -4.88 17.44
N ARG A 142 17.86 -5.24 16.33
CA ARG A 142 18.85 -4.38 15.67
C ARG A 142 18.19 -3.20 14.97
N ILE A 143 17.04 -3.40 14.31
CA ILE A 143 16.28 -2.28 13.74
C ILE A 143 15.85 -1.32 14.85
N LEU A 144 15.29 -1.83 15.95
CA LEU A 144 14.89 -0.98 17.08
C LEU A 144 16.07 -0.27 17.74
N SER A 145 17.26 -0.91 17.78
CA SER A 145 18.51 -0.27 18.21
C SER A 145 18.88 0.90 17.31
N ILE A 146 18.86 0.72 15.97
CA ILE A 146 19.12 1.81 15.01
C ILE A 146 18.16 2.98 15.26
N LEU A 147 16.87 2.71 15.42
CA LEU A 147 15.86 3.77 15.58
C LEU A 147 16.01 4.59 16.86
N LYS A 148 16.64 4.02 17.89
CA LYS A 148 16.86 4.67 19.19
C LYS A 148 18.23 5.34 19.31
N CYS A 149 19.27 4.75 18.73
CA CYS A 149 20.66 5.14 18.95
C CYS A 149 21.22 6.01 17.83
N ASN A 150 20.71 5.88 16.60
CA ASN A 150 21.25 6.61 15.47
C ASN A 150 20.71 8.05 15.42
N SER A 151 21.62 9.03 15.36
CA SER A 151 21.29 10.46 15.32
C SER A 151 21.39 11.11 13.92
N THR A 152 21.96 10.42 12.94
CA THR A 152 22.29 10.96 11.60
C THR A 152 21.30 10.50 10.53
N LEU A 153 20.83 9.26 10.63
CA LEU A 153 19.91 8.62 9.72
C LEU A 153 18.57 9.38 9.72
N LYS A 154 18.04 9.63 8.53
CA LYS A 154 16.73 10.23 8.31
C LYS A 154 15.78 9.29 7.59
N ASN A 155 16.31 8.46 6.70
CA ASN A 155 15.51 7.56 5.87
C ASN A 155 16.05 6.13 5.92
N LEU A 156 15.18 5.17 6.20
CA LEU A 156 15.48 3.75 6.21
C LEU A 156 14.41 2.98 5.42
N ASP A 157 14.72 2.51 4.21
CA ASP A 157 13.82 1.65 3.43
C ASP A 157 14.08 0.18 3.79
N VAL A 158 13.15 -0.45 4.52
CA VAL A 158 13.13 -1.88 4.83
C VAL A 158 11.93 -2.58 4.19
N SER A 159 11.39 -2.01 3.12
CA SER A 159 10.22 -2.54 2.42
C SER A 159 10.50 -3.88 1.74
N SER A 160 9.46 -4.69 1.60
CA SER A 160 9.52 -6.00 0.90
C SER A 160 10.56 -6.98 1.48
N ASN A 161 10.73 -7.02 2.81
CA ASN A 161 11.70 -7.87 3.53
C ASN A 161 11.09 -8.99 4.36
N GLN A 162 9.76 -9.14 4.33
CA GLN A 162 9.02 -10.15 5.10
C GLN A 162 9.22 -10.01 6.62
N LEU A 163 9.24 -8.78 7.13
CA LEU A 163 9.48 -8.50 8.56
C LEU A 163 8.34 -8.99 9.49
N GLY A 164 7.12 -9.15 8.97
CA GLY A 164 5.94 -9.53 9.77
C GLY A 164 5.39 -8.44 10.69
N GLU A 165 4.22 -8.72 11.28
CA GLU A 165 3.45 -7.77 12.10
C GLU A 165 4.23 -7.27 13.31
N SER A 166 4.87 -8.18 14.08
CA SER A 166 5.57 -7.81 15.32
C SER A 166 6.68 -6.77 15.13
N ILE A 167 7.36 -6.78 13.98
CA ILE A 167 8.42 -5.80 13.70
C ILE A 167 7.81 -4.50 13.19
N VAL A 168 6.85 -4.57 12.26
CA VAL A 168 6.23 -3.38 11.68
C VAL A 168 5.52 -2.56 12.76
N THR A 169 4.76 -3.20 13.65
CA THR A 169 4.11 -2.51 14.78
C THR A 169 5.14 -1.92 15.74
N ALA A 170 6.21 -2.65 16.06
CA ALA A 170 7.26 -2.12 16.93
C ALA A 170 8.00 -0.92 16.33
N ILE A 171 8.15 -0.86 15.00
CA ILE A 171 8.70 0.31 14.30
C ILE A 171 7.70 1.48 14.36
N GLN A 172 6.42 1.24 14.15
CA GLN A 172 5.37 2.28 14.18
C GLN A 172 5.15 2.88 15.57
N GLU A 173 5.33 2.09 16.63
CA GLU A 173 5.24 2.53 18.03
C GLU A 173 6.52 3.18 18.54
N CYS A 174 7.63 3.06 17.80
CA CYS A 174 8.89 3.67 18.17
C CYS A 174 8.84 5.18 17.93
N ASP A 175 8.98 5.97 18.98
CA ASP A 175 9.16 7.41 18.86
C ASP A 175 10.55 7.70 18.29
N THR A 176 10.61 8.02 17.00
CA THR A 176 11.86 8.28 16.28
C THR A 176 11.64 9.31 15.18
N ALA A 177 12.66 10.15 14.94
CA ALA A 177 12.67 11.08 13.81
C ALA A 177 12.99 10.40 12.47
N ILE A 178 13.41 9.13 12.49
CA ILE A 178 13.78 8.37 11.30
C ILE A 178 12.50 7.94 10.57
N THR A 179 12.40 8.32 9.30
CA THR A 179 11.35 7.85 8.41
C THR A 179 11.68 6.44 7.94
N VAL A 180 10.87 5.46 8.35
CA VAL A 180 11.07 4.04 8.01
C VAL A 180 10.00 3.58 7.01
N ASP A 181 10.42 3.17 5.81
CA ASP A 181 9.50 2.53 4.86
C ASP A 181 9.39 1.03 5.16
N CYS A 182 8.24 0.62 5.67
CA CYS A 182 7.90 -0.76 5.99
C CYS A 182 6.95 -1.42 4.97
N GLU A 183 6.72 -0.81 3.79
CA GLU A 183 5.73 -1.28 2.83
C GLU A 183 5.97 -2.74 2.41
N SER A 184 4.89 -3.48 2.14
CA SER A 184 4.94 -4.85 1.59
C SER A 184 5.65 -5.88 2.48
N ASN A 185 5.71 -5.65 3.80
CA ASN A 185 6.23 -6.63 4.76
C ASN A 185 5.18 -7.59 5.33
N LEU A 186 3.89 -7.26 5.21
CA LEU A 186 2.77 -7.98 5.83
C LEU A 186 2.07 -8.94 4.84
N TYR A 187 2.83 -9.85 4.25
CA TYR A 187 2.34 -10.70 3.15
C TYR A 187 1.11 -11.54 3.51
N VAL A 188 1.06 -12.14 4.71
CA VAL A 188 -0.08 -12.97 5.14
C VAL A 188 -1.35 -12.14 5.19
N HIS A 189 -1.28 -10.94 5.77
CA HIS A 189 -2.44 -10.05 5.88
C HIS A 189 -2.94 -9.61 4.51
N GLU A 190 -2.03 -9.21 3.61
CA GLU A 190 -2.38 -8.83 2.24
C GLU A 190 -3.03 -10.00 1.47
N VAL A 191 -2.55 -11.23 1.66
CA VAL A 191 -3.15 -12.43 1.06
C VAL A 191 -4.53 -12.71 1.64
N ILE A 192 -4.71 -12.68 2.96
CA ILE A 192 -6.01 -12.91 3.58
C ILE A 192 -7.02 -11.83 3.17
N ASN A 193 -6.60 -10.55 3.18
CA ASN A 193 -7.42 -9.42 2.71
C ASN A 193 -7.86 -9.60 1.26
N SER A 194 -6.96 -10.06 0.38
CA SER A 194 -7.27 -10.40 -1.00
C SER A 194 -8.28 -11.54 -1.09
N ILE A 195 -8.10 -12.63 -0.33
CA ILE A 195 -9.00 -13.78 -0.36
C ILE A 195 -10.41 -13.41 0.13
N THR A 196 -10.55 -12.66 1.23
CA THR A 196 -11.87 -12.32 1.78
C THR A 196 -12.71 -11.55 0.77
N HIS A 197 -12.15 -10.51 0.15
CA HIS A 197 -12.86 -9.73 -0.86
C HIS A 197 -12.88 -10.40 -2.24
N GLY A 198 -11.94 -11.30 -2.54
CA GLY A 198 -11.95 -12.11 -3.76
C GLY A 198 -13.12 -13.10 -3.77
N ILE A 199 -13.41 -13.74 -2.64
CA ILE A 199 -14.63 -14.53 -2.45
C ILE A 199 -15.86 -13.62 -2.58
N GLY A 200 -15.83 -12.45 -1.93
CA GLY A 200 -16.86 -11.42 -2.06
C GLY A 200 -17.16 -11.04 -3.52
N PHE A 201 -16.13 -10.91 -4.35
CA PHE A 201 -16.25 -10.57 -5.77
C PHE A 201 -16.95 -11.68 -6.56
N ILE A 202 -16.57 -12.94 -6.36
CA ILE A 202 -17.22 -14.08 -7.02
C ILE A 202 -18.71 -14.14 -6.64
N VAL A 203 -19.01 -14.01 -5.34
CA VAL A 203 -20.40 -13.96 -4.84
C VAL A 203 -21.14 -12.76 -5.42
N ALA A 204 -20.52 -11.58 -5.48
CA ALA A 204 -21.11 -10.37 -6.05
C ALA A 204 -21.46 -10.53 -7.54
N ILE A 205 -20.64 -11.22 -8.34
CA ILE A 205 -20.98 -11.54 -9.74
C ILE A 205 -22.24 -12.40 -9.81
N MET A 206 -22.30 -13.48 -9.02
CA MET A 206 -23.47 -14.37 -8.99
C MET A 206 -24.73 -13.63 -8.55
N CYS A 207 -24.63 -12.87 -7.47
CA CYS A 207 -25.69 -12.02 -6.93
C CYS A 207 -26.14 -10.96 -7.94
N SER A 208 -25.21 -10.33 -8.66
CA SER A 208 -25.49 -9.35 -9.70
C SER A 208 -26.25 -9.98 -10.86
N TRP A 209 -25.84 -11.18 -11.31
CA TRP A 209 -26.56 -11.91 -12.36
C TRP A 209 -28.01 -12.21 -11.95
N ILE A 210 -28.24 -12.70 -10.73
CA ILE A 210 -29.60 -12.97 -10.23
C ILE A 210 -30.44 -11.70 -10.24
N LEU A 211 -29.90 -10.60 -9.72
CA LEU A 211 -30.64 -9.35 -9.55
C LEU A 211 -30.95 -8.69 -10.90
N ILE A 212 -29.98 -8.64 -11.81
CA ILE A 212 -30.16 -8.12 -13.17
C ILE A 212 -31.14 -8.98 -13.97
N LYS A 213 -31.07 -10.32 -13.85
CA LYS A 213 -32.02 -11.20 -14.51
C LYS A 213 -33.45 -10.92 -14.05
N LYS A 214 -33.68 -10.78 -12.73
CA LYS A 214 -35.00 -10.42 -12.20
C LYS A 214 -35.46 -9.04 -12.70
N ALA A 215 -34.55 -8.05 -12.68
CA ALA A 215 -34.85 -6.71 -13.19
C ALA A 215 -35.23 -6.69 -14.68
N LEU A 216 -34.59 -7.52 -15.52
CA LEU A 216 -34.91 -7.64 -16.95
C LEU A 216 -36.22 -8.37 -17.24
N LEU A 217 -36.70 -9.20 -16.30
CA LEU A 217 -38.00 -9.86 -16.41
C LEU A 217 -39.17 -8.96 -16.00
N SER A 218 -38.89 -7.85 -15.32
CA SER A 218 -39.91 -6.84 -15.00
C SER A 218 -40.32 -6.08 -16.27
N PRO A 219 -41.62 -5.83 -16.48
CA PRO A 219 -42.10 -4.99 -17.60
C PRO A 219 -41.75 -3.51 -17.42
N ASN A 220 -41.36 -3.09 -16.22
CA ASN A 220 -40.93 -1.72 -15.90
C ASN A 220 -39.40 -1.58 -16.03
N TRP A 221 -38.94 -0.44 -16.52
CA TRP A 221 -37.51 -0.10 -16.67
C TRP A 221 -36.82 0.25 -15.35
N ARG A 222 -37.59 0.62 -14.31
CA ARG A 222 -37.06 1.07 -13.01
C ARG A 222 -36.25 0.01 -12.25
N PRO A 223 -36.65 -1.27 -12.19
CA PRO A 223 -35.80 -2.30 -11.61
C PRO A 223 -34.40 -2.37 -12.22
N LEU A 224 -34.29 -2.22 -13.55
CA LEU A 224 -32.99 -2.21 -14.22
C LEU A 224 -32.18 -0.95 -13.87
N LEU A 225 -32.80 0.24 -13.94
CA LEU A 225 -32.11 1.48 -13.57
C LEU A 225 -31.69 1.49 -12.11
N GLY A 226 -32.52 0.94 -11.22
CA GLY A 226 -32.26 0.87 -9.79
C GLY A 226 -31.09 -0.06 -9.45
N THR A 227 -31.08 -1.26 -10.05
CA THR A 227 -30.16 -2.34 -9.67
C THR A 227 -28.84 -2.34 -10.44
N ALA A 228 -28.78 -1.78 -11.65
CA ALA A 228 -27.54 -1.74 -12.43
C ALA A 228 -26.41 -0.93 -11.74
N PRO A 229 -26.65 0.29 -11.22
CA PRO A 229 -25.62 1.02 -10.48
C PRO A 229 -25.18 0.31 -9.20
N TYR A 230 -26.12 -0.33 -8.49
CA TYR A 230 -25.85 -1.10 -7.28
C TYR A 230 -24.93 -2.30 -7.55
N THR A 231 -25.30 -3.14 -8.51
CA THR A 231 -24.53 -4.35 -8.87
C THR A 231 -23.15 -4.00 -9.43
N PHE A 232 -23.06 -2.95 -10.24
CA PHE A 232 -21.77 -2.41 -10.69
C PHE A 232 -20.89 -1.98 -9.51
N ALA A 233 -21.45 -1.19 -8.58
CA ALA A 233 -20.70 -0.72 -7.42
C ALA A 233 -20.23 -1.87 -6.51
N LEU A 234 -21.08 -2.88 -6.29
CA LEU A 234 -20.75 -4.07 -5.51
C LEU A 234 -19.57 -4.84 -6.12
N CYS A 235 -19.62 -5.10 -7.42
CA CYS A 235 -18.53 -5.75 -8.15
C CYS A 235 -17.25 -4.89 -8.14
N LEU A 236 -17.37 -3.58 -8.37
CA LEU A 236 -16.24 -2.66 -8.37
C LEU A 236 -15.53 -2.63 -7.01
N THR A 237 -16.27 -2.57 -5.90
CA THR A 237 -15.68 -2.57 -4.56
C THR A 237 -14.90 -3.84 -4.28
N TYR A 238 -15.50 -5.01 -4.49
CA TYR A 238 -14.79 -6.25 -4.20
C TYR A 238 -13.62 -6.51 -5.14
N LEU A 239 -13.75 -6.18 -6.44
CA LEU A 239 -12.64 -6.33 -7.39
C LEU A 239 -11.48 -5.39 -7.06
N SER A 240 -11.77 -4.10 -6.86
CA SER A 240 -10.75 -3.10 -6.58
C SER A 240 -9.99 -3.42 -5.29
N SER A 241 -10.70 -3.85 -4.24
CA SER A 241 -10.10 -4.28 -2.99
C SER A 241 -9.25 -5.55 -3.13
N THR A 242 -9.75 -6.54 -3.86
CA THR A 242 -9.00 -7.76 -4.16
C THR A 242 -7.70 -7.42 -4.87
N LEU A 243 -7.74 -6.58 -5.90
CA LEU A 243 -6.56 -6.20 -6.69
C LEU A 243 -5.58 -5.33 -5.88
N TYR A 244 -6.10 -4.41 -5.06
CA TYR A 244 -5.28 -3.58 -4.17
C TYR A 244 -4.39 -4.43 -3.26
N HIS A 245 -5.00 -5.42 -2.60
CA HIS A 245 -4.30 -6.31 -1.67
C HIS A 245 -3.48 -7.40 -2.40
N SER A 246 -3.91 -7.86 -3.58
CA SER A 246 -3.16 -8.88 -4.34
C SER A 246 -1.87 -8.33 -4.96
N LEU A 247 -1.87 -7.08 -5.38
CA LEU A 247 -0.75 -6.46 -6.10
C LEU A 247 0.23 -5.74 -5.16
N PHE A 248 0.25 -6.11 -3.88
CA PHE A 248 1.05 -5.48 -2.83
C PHE A 248 2.56 -5.45 -3.09
N LYS A 249 3.09 -6.24 -4.03
CA LYS A 249 4.52 -6.24 -4.44
C LYS A 249 4.84 -5.27 -5.59
N LEU A 250 3.81 -4.76 -6.28
CA LEU A 250 3.92 -3.89 -7.44
C LEU A 250 3.49 -2.46 -7.05
N ARG A 251 4.42 -1.66 -6.49
CA ARG A 251 4.12 -0.29 -5.95
C ARG A 251 3.21 0.55 -6.87
N ALA A 252 3.50 0.59 -8.18
CA ALA A 252 2.70 1.35 -9.14
C ALA A 252 1.25 0.83 -9.26
N ALA A 253 1.07 -0.48 -9.42
CA ALA A 253 -0.25 -1.09 -9.51
C ALA A 253 -1.01 -1.01 -8.17
N LYS A 254 -0.34 -1.28 -7.06
CA LYS A 254 -0.89 -1.12 -5.70
C LYS A 254 -1.43 0.29 -5.50
N SER A 255 -0.67 1.31 -5.92
CA SER A 255 -1.08 2.71 -5.82
C SER A 255 -2.36 2.99 -6.60
N LEU A 256 -2.46 2.53 -7.86
CA LEU A 256 -3.66 2.69 -8.68
C LEU A 256 -4.89 2.04 -8.04
N PHE A 257 -4.79 0.76 -7.66
CA PHE A 257 -5.91 0.04 -7.07
C PHE A 257 -6.28 0.54 -5.68
N LYS A 258 -5.34 1.16 -4.95
CA LYS A 258 -5.65 1.84 -3.68
C LYS A 258 -6.68 2.95 -3.88
N TYR A 259 -6.53 3.77 -4.93
CA TYR A 259 -7.48 4.84 -5.23
C TYR A 259 -8.86 4.28 -5.60
N LEU A 260 -8.89 3.21 -6.41
CA LEU A 260 -10.14 2.55 -6.78
C LEU A 260 -10.82 1.90 -5.57
N ASP A 261 -10.08 1.18 -4.73
CA ASP A 261 -10.59 0.51 -3.53
C ASP A 261 -11.26 1.51 -2.58
N HIS A 262 -10.58 2.59 -2.21
CA HIS A 262 -11.14 3.59 -1.30
C HIS A 262 -12.25 4.43 -1.95
N GLY A 263 -12.12 4.72 -3.25
CA GLY A 263 -13.13 5.44 -4.02
C GLY A 263 -14.43 4.64 -4.17
N SER A 264 -14.32 3.33 -4.38
CA SER A 264 -15.45 2.44 -4.64
C SER A 264 -16.43 2.38 -3.47
N VAL A 265 -15.98 2.58 -2.22
CA VAL A 265 -16.85 2.61 -1.04
C VAL A 265 -17.92 3.70 -1.17
N PHE A 266 -17.55 4.88 -1.65
CA PHE A 266 -18.51 5.97 -1.91
C PHE A 266 -19.55 5.58 -2.97
N THR A 267 -19.08 4.93 -4.04
CA THR A 267 -19.95 4.43 -5.11
C THR A 267 -20.87 3.32 -4.61
N LEU A 268 -20.40 2.43 -3.74
CA LEU A 268 -21.20 1.36 -3.13
C LEU A 268 -22.30 1.91 -2.23
N ILE A 269 -22.00 2.93 -1.43
CA ILE A 269 -23.01 3.59 -0.59
C ILE A 269 -24.10 4.19 -1.50
N ALA A 270 -23.75 4.99 -2.50
CA ALA A 270 -24.74 5.57 -3.42
C ALA A 270 -25.50 4.50 -4.23
N GLY A 271 -24.80 3.47 -4.68
CA GLY A 271 -25.38 2.32 -5.38
C GLY A 271 -26.43 1.62 -4.52
N THR A 272 -26.18 1.44 -3.23
CA THR A 272 -27.12 0.78 -2.30
C THR A 272 -28.42 1.57 -2.11
N TYR A 273 -28.37 2.90 -2.13
CA TYR A 273 -29.56 3.74 -2.04
C TYR A 273 -30.42 3.66 -3.31
N THR A 274 -29.78 3.50 -4.48
CA THR A 274 -30.41 3.69 -5.79
C THR A 274 -31.64 2.78 -6.03
N PRO A 275 -31.63 1.46 -5.73
CA PRO A 275 -32.81 0.61 -5.87
C PRO A 275 -34.01 1.09 -5.04
N PHE A 276 -33.80 1.46 -3.77
CA PHE A 276 -34.89 1.92 -2.90
C PHE A 276 -35.51 3.23 -3.39
N LEU A 277 -34.68 4.19 -3.83
CA LEU A 277 -35.14 5.49 -4.27
C LEU A 277 -35.83 5.41 -5.65
N VAL A 278 -35.32 4.59 -6.57
CA VAL A 278 -35.84 4.49 -7.95
C VAL A 278 -37.08 3.59 -8.04
N ILE A 279 -37.14 2.52 -7.24
CA ILE A 279 -38.18 1.49 -7.31
C ILE A 279 -39.20 1.69 -6.18
N SER A 280 -38.80 1.56 -4.92
CA SER A 280 -39.74 1.58 -3.79
C SER A 280 -40.36 2.95 -3.53
N LEU A 281 -39.60 4.03 -3.69
CA LEU A 281 -40.07 5.40 -3.47
C LEU A 281 -40.47 6.11 -4.77
N GLU A 282 -40.81 5.37 -5.83
CA GLU A 282 -41.32 5.94 -7.09
C GLU A 282 -42.50 6.90 -6.85
N MET A 283 -43.41 6.54 -5.94
CA MET A 283 -44.61 7.31 -5.61
C MET A 283 -44.35 8.49 -4.64
N ARG A 284 -43.09 8.75 -4.29
CA ARG A 284 -42.65 9.83 -3.37
C ARG A 284 -41.45 10.59 -3.97
N PRO A 285 -41.57 11.17 -5.17
CA PRO A 285 -40.46 11.83 -5.86
C PRO A 285 -39.85 12.98 -5.06
N GLU A 286 -40.64 13.66 -4.22
CA GLU A 286 -40.21 14.74 -3.33
C GLU A 286 -39.19 14.29 -2.28
N ILE A 287 -39.15 13.01 -1.94
CA ILE A 287 -38.14 12.40 -1.07
C ILE A 287 -37.05 11.74 -1.91
N ALA A 288 -37.45 10.97 -2.93
CA ALA A 288 -36.55 10.13 -3.69
C ALA A 288 -35.52 10.93 -4.51
N GLN A 289 -35.95 11.98 -5.22
CA GLN A 289 -35.08 12.72 -6.13
C GLN A 289 -34.02 13.55 -5.41
N PRO A 290 -34.34 14.35 -4.36
CA PRO A 290 -33.32 15.10 -3.64
C PRO A 290 -32.30 14.18 -2.95
N MET A 291 -32.75 13.07 -2.37
CA MET A 291 -31.87 12.09 -1.73
C MET A 291 -30.94 11.43 -2.75
N LEU A 292 -31.47 11.04 -3.92
CA LEU A 292 -30.68 10.41 -4.99
C LEU A 292 -29.62 11.39 -5.52
N LEU A 293 -30.00 12.64 -5.76
CA LEU A 293 -29.06 13.68 -6.17
C LEU A 293 -27.98 13.91 -5.10
N ALA A 294 -28.37 14.06 -3.84
CA ALA A 294 -27.45 14.31 -2.74
C ALA A 294 -26.44 13.16 -2.56
N ILE A 295 -26.90 11.91 -2.57
CA ILE A 295 -26.02 10.75 -2.35
C ILE A 295 -25.00 10.57 -3.49
N TRP A 296 -25.41 10.80 -4.73
CA TRP A 296 -24.50 10.70 -5.89
C TRP A 296 -23.55 11.90 -5.99
N LEU A 297 -23.98 13.11 -5.64
CA LEU A 297 -23.07 14.27 -5.53
C LEU A 297 -22.02 14.05 -4.45
N LEU A 298 -22.41 13.54 -3.28
CA LEU A 298 -21.49 13.16 -2.22
C LEU A 298 -20.57 12.01 -2.63
N ALA A 299 -21.05 11.06 -3.42
CA ALA A 299 -20.21 9.99 -3.95
C ALA A 299 -19.15 10.51 -4.93
N CYS A 300 -19.54 11.40 -5.85
CA CYS A 300 -18.60 12.07 -6.75
C CYS A 300 -17.58 12.91 -5.99
N PHE A 301 -18.02 13.66 -4.97
CA PHE A 301 -17.15 14.43 -4.09
C PHE A 301 -16.17 13.52 -3.31
N GLY A 302 -16.67 12.41 -2.75
CA GLY A 302 -15.85 11.42 -2.06
C GLY A 302 -14.82 10.75 -2.98
N LEU A 303 -15.21 10.43 -4.21
CA LEU A 303 -14.30 9.88 -5.22
C LEU A 303 -13.19 10.89 -5.57
N TYR A 304 -13.54 12.16 -5.80
CA TYR A 304 -12.57 13.24 -6.01
C TYR A 304 -11.64 13.40 -4.80
N PHE A 305 -12.18 13.40 -3.60
CA PHE A 305 -11.39 13.49 -2.37
C PHE A 305 -10.41 12.30 -2.22
N SER A 306 -10.86 11.09 -2.55
CA SER A 306 -10.06 9.86 -2.52
C SER A 306 -8.86 9.90 -3.46
N THR A 307 -9.01 10.51 -4.64
CA THR A 307 -7.93 10.60 -5.64
C THR A 307 -6.97 11.76 -5.37
N PHE A 308 -7.47 12.94 -5.01
CA PHE A 308 -6.65 14.17 -4.96
C PHE A 308 -6.15 14.55 -3.56
N MET A 309 -6.85 14.18 -2.49
CA MET A 309 -6.54 14.64 -1.12
C MET A 309 -6.00 13.52 -0.22
N ARG A 310 -5.60 12.39 -0.80
CA ARG A 310 -5.15 11.19 -0.06
C ARG A 310 -3.88 11.38 0.78
N THR A 311 -2.97 12.26 0.34
CA THR A 311 -1.70 12.51 1.04
C THR A 311 -1.87 13.42 2.27
N HIS A 312 -3.06 13.99 2.49
CA HIS A 312 -3.33 14.78 3.67
C HIS A 312 -3.39 13.92 4.93
N LYS A 313 -2.76 14.42 6.00
CA LYS A 313 -2.74 13.81 7.34
C LYS A 313 -4.12 13.47 7.93
N HIS A 314 -5.19 14.13 7.48
CA HIS A 314 -6.56 13.94 7.97
C HIS A 314 -7.45 13.10 7.03
N PHE A 315 -6.88 12.55 5.96
CA PHE A 315 -7.63 11.81 4.95
C PHE A 315 -8.50 10.69 5.55
N THR A 316 -7.94 9.86 6.44
CA THR A 316 -8.67 8.77 7.11
C THR A 316 -9.88 9.26 7.88
N VAL A 317 -9.73 10.35 8.65
CA VAL A 317 -10.83 10.91 9.46
C VAL A 317 -11.93 11.47 8.56
N ILE A 318 -11.56 12.24 7.54
CA ILE A 318 -12.51 12.88 6.63
C ILE A 318 -13.28 11.82 5.82
N SER A 319 -12.57 10.87 5.20
CA SER A 319 -13.19 9.80 4.41
C SER A 319 -14.14 8.96 5.25
N THR A 320 -13.71 8.53 6.45
CA THR A 320 -14.55 7.75 7.37
C THR A 320 -15.78 8.51 7.83
N THR A 321 -15.64 9.82 8.11
CA THR A 321 -16.76 10.69 8.47
C THR A 321 -17.76 10.79 7.32
N LEU A 322 -17.27 10.95 6.08
CA LEU A 322 -18.13 10.99 4.89
C LEU A 322 -18.84 9.65 4.68
N TYR A 323 -18.15 8.51 4.84
CA TYR A 323 -18.77 7.18 4.73
C TYR A 323 -19.93 7.02 5.70
N LEU A 324 -19.74 7.35 6.98
CA LEU A 324 -20.79 7.26 7.99
C LEU A 324 -21.94 8.24 7.72
N THR A 325 -21.62 9.49 7.36
CA THR A 325 -22.62 10.52 7.07
C THR A 325 -23.49 10.11 5.88
N MET A 326 -22.89 9.63 4.80
CA MET A 326 -23.62 9.11 3.65
C MET A 326 -24.41 7.84 4.00
N GLY A 327 -23.81 6.92 4.76
CA GLY A 327 -24.44 5.66 5.15
C GLY A 327 -25.73 5.86 5.94
N TRP A 328 -25.75 6.83 6.86
CA TRP A 328 -26.91 7.14 7.72
C TRP A 328 -27.82 8.25 7.19
N MET A 329 -27.58 8.77 5.98
CA MET A 329 -28.37 9.86 5.42
C MET A 329 -29.87 9.51 5.27
N CYS A 330 -30.19 8.23 5.08
CA CYS A 330 -31.57 7.74 5.02
C CYS A 330 -32.40 8.07 6.27
N VAL A 331 -31.77 8.30 7.43
CA VAL A 331 -32.45 8.67 8.68
C VAL A 331 -33.22 9.99 8.54
N VAL A 332 -32.72 10.93 7.72
CA VAL A 332 -33.38 12.22 7.46
C VAL A 332 -34.79 12.02 6.89
N ALA A 333 -35.00 10.96 6.10
CA ALA A 333 -36.28 10.63 5.49
C ALA A 333 -36.99 9.43 6.17
N ALA A 334 -36.49 8.94 7.31
CA ALA A 334 -36.99 7.69 7.89
C ALA A 334 -38.48 7.77 8.26
N ILE A 335 -38.92 8.84 8.93
CA ILE A 335 -40.32 9.01 9.35
C ILE A 335 -41.29 8.95 8.16
N PRO A 336 -41.18 9.80 7.13
CA PRO A 336 -42.12 9.78 6.01
C PRO A 336 -42.03 8.50 5.17
N VAL A 337 -40.86 7.84 5.13
CA VAL A 337 -40.67 6.54 4.45
C VAL A 337 -41.38 5.42 5.21
N ILE A 338 -41.18 5.31 6.53
CA ILE A 338 -41.84 4.29 7.37
C ILE A 338 -43.36 4.47 7.32
N GLN A 339 -43.84 5.71 7.46
CA GLN A 339 -45.27 6.01 7.41
C GLN A 339 -45.91 5.73 6.04
N SER A 340 -45.14 5.82 4.95
CA SER A 340 -45.65 5.54 3.60
C SER A 340 -45.99 4.07 3.38
N LYS A 341 -45.44 3.15 4.18
CA LYS A 341 -45.55 1.68 4.01
C LYS A 341 -45.14 1.17 2.61
N LEU A 342 -44.41 1.98 1.84
CA LEU A 342 -43.90 1.61 0.51
C LEU A 342 -42.75 0.61 0.57
N ILE A 343 -42.05 0.55 1.71
CA ILE A 343 -40.98 -0.41 1.97
C ILE A 343 -41.47 -1.34 3.08
N PRO A 344 -41.50 -2.67 2.86
CA PRO A 344 -41.87 -3.63 3.89
C PRO A 344 -40.97 -3.54 5.12
N GLU A 345 -41.54 -3.71 6.32
CA GLU A 345 -40.78 -3.67 7.58
C GLU A 345 -39.56 -4.62 7.62
N PRO A 346 -39.63 -5.86 7.11
CA PRO A 346 -38.45 -6.73 7.07
C PRO A 346 -37.29 -6.15 6.25
N ALA A 347 -37.59 -5.41 5.17
CA ALA A 347 -36.57 -4.76 4.34
C ALA A 347 -35.88 -3.62 5.10
N LEU A 348 -36.65 -2.85 5.87
CA LEU A 348 -36.13 -1.79 6.73
C LEU A 348 -35.24 -2.36 7.85
N PHE A 349 -35.62 -3.52 8.41
CA PHE A 349 -34.82 -4.18 9.42
C PHE A 349 -33.48 -4.68 8.86
N LEU A 350 -33.49 -5.33 7.69
CA LEU A 350 -32.25 -5.72 6.99
C LEU A 350 -31.37 -4.51 6.64
N LEU A 351 -31.99 -3.40 6.20
CA LEU A 351 -31.28 -2.15 5.92
C LEU A 351 -30.59 -1.59 7.18
N LEU A 352 -31.32 -1.54 8.31
CA LEU A 352 -30.81 -1.10 9.60
C LEU A 352 -29.67 -2.00 10.09
N GLN A 353 -29.86 -3.31 10.07
CA GLN A 353 -28.82 -4.27 10.48
C GLN A 353 -27.57 -4.14 9.61
N GLY A 354 -27.73 -3.94 8.29
CA GLY A 354 -26.60 -3.69 7.40
C GLY A 354 -25.88 -2.38 7.72
N GLY A 355 -26.61 -1.30 8.03
CA GLY A 355 -26.03 -0.03 8.46
C GLY A 355 -25.26 -0.13 9.78
N VAL A 356 -25.79 -0.89 10.75
CA VAL A 356 -25.10 -1.22 12.00
C VAL A 356 -23.85 -2.06 11.74
N ALA A 357 -23.93 -3.08 10.88
CA ALA A 357 -22.78 -3.91 10.50
C ALA A 357 -21.63 -3.08 9.92
N TYR A 358 -21.93 -2.16 8.98
CA TYR A 358 -20.92 -1.23 8.46
C TYR A 358 -20.33 -0.33 9.55
N THR A 359 -21.17 0.19 10.46
CA THR A 359 -20.73 1.07 11.55
C THR A 359 -19.81 0.35 12.53
N ILE A 360 -20.13 -0.91 12.90
CA ILE A 360 -19.24 -1.76 13.70
C ILE A 360 -17.93 -2.01 12.95
N GLY A 361 -18.02 -2.30 11.65
CA GLY A 361 -16.85 -2.44 10.80
C GLY A 361 -15.89 -1.26 10.90
N VAL A 362 -16.41 -0.02 10.90
CA VAL A 362 -15.57 1.20 10.94
C VAL A 362 -14.66 1.23 12.17
N LEU A 363 -15.09 0.65 13.30
CA LEU A 363 -14.23 0.52 14.48
C LEU A 363 -12.95 -0.28 14.18
N PHE A 364 -13.07 -1.36 13.41
CA PHE A 364 -11.94 -2.19 12.99
C PHE A 364 -11.11 -1.54 11.89
N LEU A 365 -11.72 -0.78 10.98
CA LEU A 365 -11.03 0.01 9.96
C LEU A 365 -10.06 1.02 10.59
N ILE A 366 -10.53 1.76 11.60
CA ILE A 366 -9.71 2.75 12.30
C ILE A 366 -8.53 2.08 13.01
N GLN A 367 -8.80 0.96 13.70
CA GLN A 367 -7.77 0.18 14.40
C GLN A 367 -6.75 -0.48 13.46
N GLY A 368 -7.11 -0.71 12.18
CA GLY A 368 -6.26 -1.31 11.15
C GLY A 368 -4.94 -0.59 10.92
N HIS A 369 -4.83 0.71 11.23
CA HIS A 369 -3.60 1.49 11.06
C HIS A 369 -2.43 0.99 11.92
N GLY A 370 -2.71 0.50 13.13
CA GLY A 370 -1.70 -0.07 14.04
C GLY A 370 -1.78 -1.59 14.17
N ARG A 371 -2.93 -2.19 13.81
CA ARG A 371 -3.18 -3.64 13.91
C ARG A 371 -3.68 -4.18 12.57
N PRO A 372 -2.79 -4.57 11.65
CA PRO A 372 -3.14 -5.04 10.31
C PRO A 372 -4.21 -6.15 10.28
N ALA A 373 -4.25 -7.01 11.30
CA ALA A 373 -5.29 -8.03 11.44
C ALA A 373 -6.72 -7.45 11.53
N MET A 374 -6.90 -6.25 12.10
CA MET A 374 -8.21 -5.60 12.22
C MET A 374 -8.79 -5.22 10.85
N HIS A 375 -7.95 -4.97 9.85
CA HIS A 375 -8.40 -4.70 8.49
C HIS A 375 -9.09 -5.92 7.84
N ILE A 376 -8.67 -7.14 8.21
CA ILE A 376 -9.34 -8.38 7.78
C ILE A 376 -10.74 -8.43 8.38
N ILE A 377 -10.89 -8.08 9.66
CA ILE A 377 -12.18 -8.08 10.35
C ILE A 377 -13.11 -7.02 9.74
N TRP A 378 -12.57 -5.85 9.35
CA TRP A 378 -13.29 -4.85 8.58
C TRP A 378 -13.87 -5.44 7.28
N HIS A 379 -13.09 -6.17 6.49
CA HIS A 379 -13.58 -6.83 5.28
C HIS A 379 -14.76 -7.78 5.54
N LEU A 380 -14.71 -8.53 6.64
CA LEU A 380 -15.82 -9.41 7.01
C LEU A 380 -17.10 -8.64 7.35
N TRP A 381 -17.00 -7.52 8.06
CA TRP A 381 -18.15 -6.66 8.35
C TRP A 381 -18.72 -6.00 7.09
N VAL A 382 -17.87 -5.61 6.14
CA VAL A 382 -18.30 -5.10 4.83
C VAL A 382 -19.08 -6.16 4.05
N LEU A 383 -18.65 -7.43 4.07
CA LEU A 383 -19.38 -8.55 3.48
C LEU A 383 -20.74 -8.79 4.14
N VAL A 384 -20.80 -8.75 5.48
CA VAL A 384 -22.06 -8.89 6.22
C VAL A 384 -23.02 -7.74 5.90
N GLY A 385 -22.54 -6.50 5.94
CA GLY A 385 -23.35 -5.32 5.64
C GLY A 385 -23.92 -5.34 4.22
N SER A 386 -23.09 -5.63 3.23
CA SER A 386 -23.52 -5.70 1.83
C SER A 386 -24.48 -6.87 1.57
N ALA A 387 -24.30 -8.01 2.22
CA ALA A 387 -25.20 -9.16 2.11
C ALA A 387 -26.59 -8.83 2.67
N LEU A 388 -26.68 -8.15 3.82
CA LEU A 388 -27.94 -7.70 4.41
C LEU A 388 -28.67 -6.72 3.49
N HIS A 389 -27.96 -5.75 2.93
CA HIS A 389 -28.52 -4.81 1.96
C HIS A 389 -28.94 -5.49 0.65
N TYR A 390 -28.13 -6.44 0.15
CA TYR A 390 -28.48 -7.24 -1.01
C TYR A 390 -29.77 -8.03 -0.80
N MET A 391 -29.93 -8.69 0.35
CA MET A 391 -31.14 -9.43 0.69
C MET A 391 -32.37 -8.51 0.78
N ALA A 392 -32.21 -7.31 1.34
CA ALA A 392 -33.28 -6.32 1.37
C ALA A 392 -33.74 -5.94 -0.06
N ILE A 393 -32.79 -5.70 -0.96
CA ILE A 393 -33.07 -5.31 -2.34
C ILE A 393 -33.68 -6.48 -3.13
N LEU A 394 -33.10 -7.67 -3.02
CA LEU A 394 -33.55 -8.85 -3.76
C LEU A 394 -34.99 -9.22 -3.38
N PHE A 395 -35.27 -9.42 -2.09
CA PHE A 395 -36.53 -10.02 -1.63
C PHE A 395 -37.68 -9.02 -1.48
N TYR A 396 -37.38 -7.72 -1.30
CA TYR A 396 -38.42 -6.75 -0.96
C TYR A 396 -38.48 -5.52 -1.86
N VAL A 397 -37.48 -5.29 -2.71
CA VAL A 397 -37.48 -4.16 -3.65
C VAL A 397 -37.72 -4.66 -5.08
N VAL A 398 -37.02 -5.71 -5.51
CA VAL A 398 -37.17 -6.26 -6.86
C VAL A 398 -38.28 -7.32 -6.91
N ASP A 399 -38.33 -8.26 -5.96
CA ASP A 399 -39.34 -9.33 -5.96
C ASP A 399 -40.78 -8.86 -5.78
N SER A 400 -41.00 -7.69 -5.16
CA SER A 400 -42.33 -7.07 -5.08
C SER A 400 -42.87 -6.60 -6.44
N THR A 401 -42.05 -6.61 -7.50
CA THR A 401 -42.44 -6.17 -8.85
C THR A 401 -42.72 -7.32 -9.82
N SER A 402 -42.38 -8.56 -9.47
CA SER A 402 -42.78 -9.73 -10.28
C SER A 402 -44.26 -10.04 -10.07
N PRO A 403 -45.05 -10.25 -11.14
CA PRO A 403 -46.44 -10.67 -10.99
C PRO A 403 -46.46 -11.99 -10.20
N SER A 404 -47.27 -12.04 -9.14
CA SER A 404 -47.55 -13.29 -8.44
C SER A 404 -48.06 -14.31 -9.46
N SER A 405 -47.31 -15.40 -9.61
CA SER A 405 -47.67 -16.54 -10.45
C SER A 405 -49.00 -17.16 -10.03
#